data_AF-A0A2R6NPB1-F1
#
_entry.id   AF-A0A2R6NPB1-F1
#
_cell.length_a   1.000
_cell.length_b   1.000
_cell.length_c   1.000
_cell.angle_alpha   90.00
_cell.angle_beta   90.00
_cell.angle_gamma   90.00
#
_symmetry.space_group_name_H-M   'P 1'
#
loop_
_entity.id
_entity.type
_entity.pdbx_description
1 polymer ?
#
loop_
_entity_poly.entity_id
_entity_poly.type
_entity_poly.pdbx_seq_one_letter_code
_entity_poly.pdbx_strand_id
1 'polypeptide(L)'
;MEPMPFIPNPPQIQRARLVLQRFVPAELAYLSILHFAEYYRTLVSKEIGDPTIETTGINVARDRGIRNAITIRNGEKLCLTIGLFTKKEAQSVIWLSVTIKGHDQGWSSYPEDQGTKRGSWTWYTMTFGEDTLAATPERLATNIHAEFATQTHAFAWGRDSEMVKHIQAGQPIKLWAHAR
;
A
#
# COMPACT_ATOMS: atom_id res chain seq x y z
N MET A 1 -22.64 -14.38 0.03
CA MET A 1 -23.01 -13.76 1.33
C MET A 1 -22.43 -12.36 1.27
N GLU A 2 -23.26 -11.32 1.31
CA GLU A 2 -22.74 -9.94 1.25
C GLU A 2 -21.97 -9.62 2.53
N PRO A 3 -20.80 -8.96 2.43
CA PRO A 3 -20.07 -8.50 3.60
C PRO A 3 -20.92 -7.43 4.28
N MET A 4 -21.36 -7.72 5.51
CA MET A 4 -22.18 -6.76 6.25
C MET A 4 -21.34 -5.50 6.50
N PRO A 5 -21.83 -4.31 6.11
CA PRO A 5 -21.17 -3.06 6.47
C PRO A 5 -20.99 -2.98 7.98
N PHE A 6 -19.90 -2.37 8.42
CA PHE A 6 -19.68 -2.08 9.82
C PHE A 6 -20.85 -1.24 10.34
N ILE A 7 -21.38 -1.55 11.51
CA ILE A 7 -22.43 -0.73 12.13
C ILE A 7 -21.76 0.09 13.22
N PRO A 8 -21.49 1.39 12.99
CA PRO A 8 -20.84 2.22 13.98
C PRO A 8 -21.74 2.41 15.20
N ASN A 9 -21.13 2.39 16.38
CA ASN A 9 -21.86 2.70 17.61
C ASN A 9 -22.09 4.23 17.73
N PRO A 10 -23.06 4.67 18.57
CA PRO A 10 -23.38 6.09 18.68
C PRO A 10 -22.17 7.01 18.98
N PRO A 11 -21.21 6.64 19.85
CA PRO A 11 -19.99 7.42 20.05
C PRO A 11 -19.13 7.61 18.78
N GLN A 12 -19.02 6.59 17.93
CA GLN A 12 -18.28 6.66 16.66
C GLN A 12 -18.95 7.62 15.67
N ILE A 13 -20.28 7.56 15.57
CA ILE A 13 -21.06 8.48 14.72
C ILE A 13 -20.88 9.93 15.21
N GLN A 14 -20.92 10.16 16.53
CA GLN A 14 -20.72 11.50 17.09
C GLN A 14 -19.31 12.03 16.82
N ARG A 15 -18.27 11.21 16.93
CA ARG A 15 -16.90 11.61 16.56
C ARG A 15 -16.80 11.97 15.07
N ALA A 16 -17.34 11.12 14.19
CA ALA A 16 -17.34 11.39 12.75
C ALA A 16 -18.08 12.69 12.42
N ARG A 17 -19.24 12.93 13.06
CA ARG A 17 -20.00 14.17 12.95
C ARG A 17 -19.17 15.39 13.33
N LEU A 18 -18.51 15.38 14.48
CA LEU A 18 -17.70 16.51 14.95
C LEU A 18 -16.54 16.86 14.01
N VAL A 19 -15.95 15.84 13.36
CA VAL A 19 -14.90 16.06 12.36
C VAL A 19 -15.50 16.66 11.09
N LEU A 20 -16.58 16.07 10.56
CA LEU A 20 -17.24 16.54 9.33
C LEU A 20 -17.75 17.98 9.45
N GLN A 21 -18.29 18.35 10.61
CA GLN A 21 -18.80 19.71 10.87
C GLN A 21 -17.72 20.81 10.81
N ARG A 22 -16.42 20.44 10.78
CA ARG A 22 -15.33 21.40 10.53
C ARG A 22 -15.19 21.78 9.06
N PHE A 23 -15.74 20.97 8.16
CA PHE A 23 -15.56 21.10 6.72
C PHE A 23 -16.88 21.33 5.97
N VAL A 24 -18.01 20.91 6.55
CA VAL A 24 -19.34 21.06 5.95
C VAL A 24 -20.39 21.49 6.99
N PRO A 25 -21.47 22.17 6.58
CA PRO A 25 -22.63 22.45 7.43
C PRO A 25 -23.18 21.20 8.13
N ALA A 26 -23.79 21.40 9.30
CA ALA A 26 -24.30 20.32 10.14
C ALA A 26 -25.35 19.45 9.43
N GLU A 27 -26.17 20.07 8.58
CA GLU A 27 -27.19 19.43 7.77
C GLU A 27 -26.57 18.45 6.78
N LEU A 28 -25.51 18.87 6.07
CA LEU A 28 -24.79 18.01 5.13
C LEU A 28 -24.04 16.88 5.85
N ALA A 29 -23.39 17.19 6.98
CA ALA A 29 -22.71 16.17 7.78
C ALA A 29 -23.66 15.06 8.23
N TYR A 30 -24.87 15.41 8.69
CA TYR A 30 -25.79 14.44 9.26
C TYR A 30 -26.74 13.81 8.23
N LEU A 31 -27.47 14.62 7.47
CA LEU A 31 -28.55 14.16 6.59
C LEU A 31 -28.03 13.60 5.26
N SER A 32 -26.87 14.05 4.79
CA SER A 32 -26.35 13.65 3.49
C SER A 32 -25.18 12.68 3.59
N ILE A 33 -24.26 12.90 4.55
CA ILE A 33 -23.06 12.06 4.65
C ILE A 33 -23.33 10.89 5.61
N LEU A 34 -23.53 11.14 6.91
CA LEU A 34 -23.60 10.05 7.88
C LEU A 34 -24.84 9.16 7.72
N HIS A 35 -25.93 9.69 7.18
CA HIS A 35 -27.17 8.93 6.96
C HIS A 35 -27.04 7.91 5.81
N PHE A 36 -26.29 8.26 4.77
CA PHE A 36 -26.12 7.42 3.57
C PHE A 36 -24.74 6.76 3.48
N ALA A 37 -23.85 7.04 4.43
CA ALA A 37 -22.52 6.46 4.48
C ALA A 37 -22.58 4.97 4.75
N GLU A 38 -21.87 4.20 3.94
CA GLU A 38 -21.47 2.86 4.28
C GLU A 38 -20.23 2.92 5.17
N TYR A 39 -20.23 2.16 6.25
CA TYR A 39 -19.10 2.14 7.16
C TYR A 39 -18.31 0.85 6.97
N TYR A 40 -16.99 1.01 6.96
CA TYR A 40 -16.06 -0.09 6.81
C TYR A 40 -15.04 -0.05 7.93
N ARG A 41 -14.59 -1.23 8.36
CA ARG A 41 -13.53 -1.35 9.35
C ARG A 41 -12.23 -1.67 8.63
N THR A 42 -11.18 -0.91 8.95
CA THR A 42 -9.81 -1.29 8.60
C THR A 42 -9.43 -2.56 9.36
N LEU A 43 -9.26 -3.67 8.64
CA LEU A 43 -8.80 -4.93 9.22
C LEU A 43 -7.31 -4.87 9.56
N VAL A 44 -6.50 -4.42 8.60
CA VAL A 44 -5.05 -4.25 8.76
C VAL A 44 -4.63 -2.97 8.04
N SER A 45 -3.77 -2.20 8.68
CA SER A 45 -2.96 -1.15 8.05
C SER A 45 -1.53 -1.35 8.51
N LYS A 46 -0.60 -1.40 7.56
CA LYS A 46 0.83 -1.47 7.85
C LYS A 46 1.55 -0.46 6.99
N GLU A 47 2.49 0.23 7.60
CA GLU A 47 3.42 1.10 6.94
C GLU A 47 4.82 0.65 7.32
N ILE A 48 5.72 0.66 6.34
CA ILE A 48 7.14 0.39 6.57
C ILE A 48 7.88 1.61 6.04
N GLY A 49 8.70 2.19 6.92
CA GLY A 49 9.20 3.54 6.76
C GLY A 49 8.57 4.57 7.72
N ASP A 50 7.69 4.15 8.64
CA ASP A 50 7.20 5.04 9.72
C ASP A 50 8.41 5.49 10.59
N PRO A 51 8.60 6.80 10.83
CA PRO A 51 9.67 7.30 11.69
C PRO A 51 9.59 6.84 13.16
N THR A 52 8.53 6.14 13.57
CA THR A 52 8.30 5.73 14.97
C THR A 52 8.62 4.27 15.30
N ILE A 53 8.94 3.40 14.33
CA ILE A 53 9.20 1.97 14.58
C ILE A 53 10.69 1.67 14.37
N GLU A 54 11.42 1.50 15.47
CA GLU A 54 12.77 0.92 15.45
C GLU A 54 12.69 -0.54 15.00
N THR A 55 13.07 -0.80 13.74
CA THR A 55 13.22 -2.17 13.25
C THR A 55 14.69 -2.56 13.34
N THR A 56 15.02 -3.31 14.39
CA THR A 56 16.31 -3.94 14.60
C THR A 56 16.65 -4.87 13.43
N GLY A 57 17.77 -4.60 12.75
CA GLY A 57 18.41 -5.55 11.83
C GLY A 57 18.46 -5.17 10.34
N ILE A 58 17.96 -4.02 9.93
CA ILE A 58 18.17 -3.53 8.55
C ILE A 58 19.35 -2.55 8.57
N ASN A 59 20.37 -2.78 7.74
CA ASN A 59 21.45 -1.82 7.52
C ASN A 59 20.86 -0.51 6.97
N VAL A 60 20.53 0.41 7.88
CA VAL A 60 20.07 1.76 7.57
C VAL A 60 21.26 2.52 7.02
N ALA A 61 21.35 2.63 5.69
CA ALA A 61 22.24 3.59 5.08
C ALA A 61 21.79 4.98 5.56
N ARG A 62 22.71 5.71 6.22
CA ARG A 62 22.50 7.10 6.65
C ARG A 62 22.47 8.00 5.40
N ASP A 63 21.40 7.91 4.62
CA ASP A 63 21.14 8.90 3.60
C ASP A 63 20.31 10.03 4.21
N ARG A 64 20.72 11.26 3.95
CA ARG A 64 20.21 12.46 4.61
C ARG A 64 18.80 12.76 4.10
N GLY A 65 17.77 12.17 4.73
CA GLY A 65 16.40 12.67 4.56
C GLY A 65 15.27 11.71 4.92
N ILE A 66 15.46 10.40 4.83
CA ILE A 66 14.38 9.43 5.05
C ILE A 66 14.84 8.33 6.00
N ARG A 67 14.50 8.46 7.29
CA ARG A 67 14.72 7.38 8.27
C ARG A 67 13.90 6.17 7.81
N ASN A 68 14.49 4.97 7.88
CA ASN A 68 13.84 3.68 7.56
C ASN A 68 13.53 3.40 6.08
N ALA A 69 14.17 4.10 5.13
CA ALA A 69 14.09 3.73 3.71
C ALA A 69 14.71 2.35 3.43
N ILE A 70 14.06 1.56 2.59
CA ILE A 70 14.58 0.27 2.13
C ILE A 70 15.46 0.51 0.92
N THR A 71 16.78 0.37 1.07
CA THR A 71 17.71 0.34 -0.07
C THR A 71 17.83 -1.07 -0.63
N ILE A 72 17.78 -1.17 -1.95
CA ILE A 72 17.99 -2.41 -2.71
C ILE A 72 18.99 -2.07 -3.81
N ARG A 73 20.07 -2.84 -3.89
CA ARG A 73 21.14 -2.61 -4.88
C ARG A 73 21.13 -3.63 -6.00
N ASN A 74 20.74 -4.86 -5.70
CA ASN A 74 20.60 -5.95 -6.66
C ASN A 74 19.72 -7.03 -6.02
N GLY A 75 18.82 -7.61 -6.81
CA GLY A 75 17.87 -8.64 -6.41
C GLY A 75 16.56 -8.07 -5.86
N GLU A 76 15.91 -8.88 -5.04
CA GLU A 76 14.57 -8.63 -4.52
C GLU A 76 14.57 -8.54 -2.99
N LYS A 77 13.68 -7.72 -2.44
CA LYS A 77 13.51 -7.57 -1.01
C LYS A 77 12.04 -7.55 -0.64
N LEU A 78 11.65 -8.45 0.25
CA LEU A 78 10.36 -8.42 0.90
C LEU A 78 10.26 -7.16 1.73
N CYS A 79 9.43 -6.23 1.29
CA CYS A 79 9.22 -4.96 1.96
C CYS A 79 8.21 -5.14 3.08
N LEU A 80 7.05 -5.72 2.77
CA LEU A 80 5.90 -5.75 3.68
C LEU A 80 5.14 -7.07 3.58
N THR A 81 4.72 -7.60 4.73
CA THR A 81 3.82 -8.76 4.83
C THR A 81 2.57 -8.38 5.61
N ILE A 82 1.41 -8.40 4.97
CA ILE A 82 0.09 -8.26 5.59
C ILE A 82 -0.40 -9.67 5.96
N GLY A 83 -0.92 -9.79 7.19
CA GLY A 83 -1.06 -11.03 7.93
C GLY A 83 -2.00 -12.08 7.34
N LEU A 84 -2.17 -13.17 8.09
CA LEU A 84 -3.00 -14.30 7.73
C LEU A 84 -4.45 -14.00 8.13
N PHE A 85 -5.28 -13.72 7.13
CA PHE A 85 -6.70 -13.49 7.38
C PHE A 85 -7.40 -14.79 7.79
N THR A 86 -8.35 -14.70 8.71
CA THR A 86 -9.35 -15.75 8.89
C THR A 86 -10.26 -15.81 7.66
N LYS A 87 -11.00 -16.92 7.49
CA LYS A 87 -11.98 -17.08 6.40
C LYS A 87 -13.02 -15.95 6.36
N LYS A 88 -13.51 -15.54 7.53
CA LYS A 88 -14.49 -14.46 7.64
C LYS A 88 -13.88 -13.11 7.25
N GLU A 89 -12.65 -12.83 7.66
CA GLU A 89 -11.97 -11.58 7.34
C GLU A 89 -11.68 -11.48 5.85
N ALA A 90 -11.10 -12.52 5.23
CA ALA A 90 -10.81 -12.54 3.80
C ALA A 90 -12.08 -12.28 2.96
N GLN A 91 -13.20 -12.92 3.30
CA GLN A 91 -14.49 -12.71 2.62
C GLN A 91 -15.12 -11.33 2.85
N SER A 92 -14.65 -10.61 3.88
CA SER A 92 -15.14 -9.26 4.21
C SER A 92 -14.30 -8.14 3.61
N VAL A 93 -13.16 -8.46 2.98
CA VAL A 93 -12.36 -7.45 2.30
C VAL A 93 -13.08 -7.01 1.03
N ILE A 94 -13.36 -5.72 0.96
CA ILE A 94 -13.97 -5.08 -0.22
C ILE A 94 -13.09 -3.99 -0.82
N TRP A 95 -11.98 -3.67 -0.15
CA TRP A 95 -11.08 -2.61 -0.54
C TRP A 95 -9.65 -2.95 -0.11
N LEU A 96 -8.72 -2.82 -1.04
CA LEU A 96 -7.29 -2.89 -0.80
C LEU A 96 -6.65 -1.62 -1.37
N SER A 97 -5.82 -0.96 -0.57
CA SER A 97 -5.05 0.20 -1.01
C SER A 97 -3.59 0.02 -0.69
N VAL A 98 -2.72 0.37 -1.64
CA VAL A 98 -1.27 0.33 -1.48
C VAL A 98 -0.70 1.65 -1.98
N THR A 99 0.17 2.27 -1.18
CA THR A 99 0.94 3.44 -1.59
C THR A 99 2.41 3.12 -1.45
N ILE A 100 3.17 3.31 -2.53
CA ILE A 100 4.60 3.06 -2.60
C ILE A 100 5.28 4.38 -2.89
N LYS A 101 6.31 4.71 -2.12
CA LYS A 101 7.20 5.85 -2.38
C LYS A 101 8.61 5.33 -2.59
N GLY A 102 9.23 5.69 -3.70
CA GLY A 102 10.60 5.29 -4.01
C GLY A 102 11.14 5.99 -5.24
N HIS A 103 12.41 5.79 -5.51
CA HIS A 103 13.12 6.39 -6.64
C HIS A 103 14.22 5.45 -7.11
N ASP A 104 14.89 5.83 -8.19
CA ASP A 104 16.07 5.16 -8.71
C ASP A 104 17.36 5.91 -8.27
N GLN A 105 18.53 5.38 -8.59
CA GLN A 105 19.83 5.90 -8.15
C GLN A 105 20.18 7.31 -8.63
N GLY A 106 19.43 7.87 -9.60
CA GLY A 106 19.61 9.25 -10.08
C GLY A 106 20.70 9.45 -11.14
N TRP A 107 21.34 8.38 -11.62
CA TRP A 107 22.37 8.44 -12.66
C TRP A 107 22.36 7.18 -13.53
N SER A 108 22.79 7.30 -14.79
CA SER A 108 22.91 6.18 -15.72
C SER A 108 24.08 6.35 -16.68
N SER A 109 24.65 5.24 -17.12
CA SER A 109 25.52 5.19 -18.29
C SER A 109 24.75 5.22 -19.63
N TYR A 110 23.41 5.15 -19.58
CA TYR A 110 22.50 5.20 -20.74
C TYR A 110 21.62 6.45 -20.64
N PRO A 111 22.15 7.65 -20.96
CA PRO A 111 21.43 8.91 -20.83
C PRO A 111 20.16 8.98 -21.70
N GLU A 112 20.12 8.24 -22.81
CA GLU A 112 18.95 8.16 -23.70
C GLU A 112 17.72 7.52 -23.05
N ASP A 113 17.90 6.75 -21.99
CA ASP A 113 16.85 6.07 -21.23
C ASP A 113 16.41 6.90 -20.01
N GLN A 114 17.22 7.88 -19.59
CA GLN A 114 16.98 8.68 -18.40
C GLN A 114 15.65 9.43 -18.49
N GLY A 115 14.90 9.46 -17.37
CA GLY A 115 13.60 10.12 -17.32
C GLY A 115 12.47 9.28 -17.96
N THR A 116 12.75 8.06 -18.41
CA THR A 116 11.76 7.13 -18.96
C THR A 116 11.64 5.86 -18.11
N LYS A 117 10.69 4.97 -18.41
CA LYS A 117 10.66 3.61 -17.84
C LYS A 117 11.50 2.60 -18.62
N ARG A 118 12.04 2.98 -19.79
CA ARG A 118 12.92 2.13 -20.59
C ARG A 118 14.23 1.94 -19.83
N GLY A 119 14.75 0.72 -19.81
CA GLY A 119 15.98 0.40 -19.08
C GLY A 119 15.86 0.48 -17.55
N SER A 120 14.70 0.84 -16.98
CA SER A 120 14.54 0.93 -15.54
C SER A 120 14.63 -0.43 -14.87
N TRP A 121 15.52 -0.50 -13.90
CA TRP A 121 15.83 -1.70 -13.14
C TRP A 121 15.29 -1.67 -11.73
N THR A 122 14.45 -0.69 -11.37
CA THR A 122 13.78 -0.65 -10.08
C THR A 122 12.26 -0.72 -10.21
N TRP A 123 11.66 -1.73 -9.58
CA TRP A 123 10.21 -2.00 -9.68
C TRP A 123 9.66 -2.67 -8.43
N TYR A 124 8.33 -2.79 -8.37
CA TYR A 124 7.60 -3.35 -7.24
C TYR A 124 6.67 -4.45 -7.71
N THR A 125 6.46 -5.47 -6.89
CA THR A 125 5.52 -6.57 -7.15
C THR A 125 4.71 -6.88 -5.90
N MET A 126 3.53 -7.48 -6.07
CA MET A 126 2.69 -7.90 -4.96
C MET A 126 2.28 -9.37 -5.16
N THR A 127 2.34 -10.17 -4.11
CA THR A 127 1.93 -11.59 -4.15
C THR A 127 0.95 -11.94 -3.04
N PHE A 128 0.21 -13.04 -3.26
CA PHE A 128 -0.75 -13.61 -2.31
C PHE A 128 -0.31 -15.05 -2.01
N GLY A 129 0.01 -15.36 -0.76
CA GLY A 129 0.36 -16.73 -0.35
C GLY A 129 1.79 -17.16 -0.65
N GLU A 130 2.43 -16.63 -1.69
CA GLU A 130 3.71 -17.12 -2.19
C GLU A 130 4.91 -16.66 -1.35
N ASP A 131 5.79 -17.59 -1.00
CA ASP A 131 7.08 -17.33 -0.34
C ASP A 131 8.20 -16.95 -1.31
N THR A 132 8.02 -17.29 -2.59
CA THR A 132 8.98 -17.05 -3.67
C THR A 132 8.27 -16.40 -4.84
N LEU A 133 8.94 -15.45 -5.50
CA LEU A 133 8.40 -14.83 -6.71
C LEU A 133 8.50 -15.78 -7.91
N ALA A 134 7.51 -15.73 -8.79
CA ALA A 134 7.60 -16.34 -10.11
C ALA A 134 8.83 -15.82 -10.87
N ALA A 135 9.35 -16.58 -11.83
CA ALA A 135 10.52 -16.18 -12.62
C ALA A 135 10.33 -14.84 -13.36
N THR A 136 9.09 -14.48 -13.68
CA THR A 136 8.70 -13.20 -14.28
C THR A 136 7.45 -12.66 -13.57
N PRO A 137 7.60 -12.05 -12.38
CA PRO A 137 6.46 -11.59 -11.61
C PRO A 137 5.85 -10.36 -12.27
N GLU A 138 4.51 -10.25 -12.23
CA GLU A 138 3.80 -9.07 -12.72
C GLU A 138 4.23 -7.83 -11.92
N ARG A 139 4.65 -6.79 -12.63
CA ARG A 139 5.09 -5.54 -12.02
C ARG A 139 3.88 -4.71 -11.63
N LEU A 140 3.79 -4.39 -10.34
CA LEU A 140 2.80 -3.45 -9.83
C LEU A 140 3.14 -2.01 -10.23
N ALA A 141 4.41 -1.63 -10.09
CA ALA A 141 4.91 -0.32 -10.52
C ALA A 141 6.39 -0.42 -10.92
N THR A 142 6.88 0.54 -11.69
CA THR A 142 8.29 0.68 -12.08
C THR A 142 8.68 2.14 -11.93
N ASN A 143 9.79 2.41 -11.26
CA ASN A 143 10.30 3.77 -11.13
C ASN A 143 10.85 4.26 -12.47
N ILE A 144 10.82 5.56 -12.68
CA ILE A 144 11.54 6.22 -13.76
C ILE A 144 13.04 5.96 -13.59
N HIS A 145 13.67 5.53 -14.69
CA HIS A 145 15.07 5.18 -14.81
C HIS A 145 15.97 6.37 -14.47
N ALA A 146 16.95 6.12 -13.60
CA ALA A 146 17.97 7.09 -13.22
C ALA A 146 17.40 8.43 -12.75
N GLU A 147 16.23 8.40 -12.12
CA GLU A 147 15.58 9.55 -11.53
C GLU A 147 15.74 9.53 -10.01
N PHE A 148 16.30 10.60 -9.45
CA PHE A 148 16.53 10.72 -8.01
C PHE A 148 15.29 11.25 -7.28
N ALA A 149 14.38 11.92 -8.00
CA ALA A 149 13.13 12.39 -7.41
C ALA A 149 12.26 11.21 -6.94
N THR A 150 11.76 11.32 -5.71
CA THR A 150 10.83 10.33 -5.14
C THR A 150 9.52 10.32 -5.92
N GLN A 151 9.17 9.15 -6.43
CA GLN A 151 7.93 8.86 -7.13
C GLN A 151 6.93 8.22 -6.16
N THR A 152 5.65 8.58 -6.30
CA THR A 152 4.56 8.00 -5.52
C THR A 152 3.67 7.19 -6.45
N HIS A 153 3.54 5.89 -6.17
CA HIS A 153 2.64 4.97 -6.86
C HIS A 153 1.51 4.60 -5.91
N ALA A 154 0.30 5.05 -6.22
CA ALA A 154 -0.88 4.80 -5.40
C ALA A 154 -1.85 3.88 -6.15
N PHE A 155 -2.27 2.81 -5.48
CA PHE A 155 -3.17 1.81 -6.01
C PHE A 155 -4.34 1.63 -5.06
N ALA A 156 -5.52 1.46 -5.65
CA ALA A 156 -6.73 1.21 -4.92
C ALA A 156 -7.60 0.24 -5.73
N TRP A 157 -8.03 -0.82 -5.07
CA TRP A 157 -8.79 -1.90 -5.67
C TRP A 157 -10.06 -2.13 -4.87
N GLY A 158 -11.20 -1.97 -5.54
CA GLY A 158 -12.51 -2.27 -4.98
C GLY A 158 -12.85 -3.76 -5.06
N ARG A 159 -14.02 -4.09 -4.53
CA ARG A 159 -14.55 -5.44 -4.33
C ARG A 159 -14.47 -6.33 -5.56
N ASP A 160 -14.77 -5.77 -6.73
CA ASP A 160 -14.88 -6.54 -7.97
C ASP A 160 -13.55 -6.73 -8.70
N SER A 161 -12.46 -6.17 -8.17
CA SER A 161 -11.13 -6.34 -8.72
C SER A 161 -10.59 -7.75 -8.50
N GLU A 162 -9.77 -8.22 -9.43
CA GLU A 162 -9.04 -9.47 -9.25
C GLU A 162 -8.12 -9.42 -8.03
N MET A 163 -7.52 -8.26 -7.72
CA MET A 163 -6.65 -8.10 -6.54
C MET A 163 -7.37 -8.40 -5.22
N VAL A 164 -8.61 -7.93 -5.05
CA VAL A 164 -9.40 -8.23 -3.84
C VAL A 164 -9.86 -9.69 -3.84
N LYS A 165 -10.25 -10.25 -5.00
CA LYS A 165 -10.66 -11.66 -5.12
C LYS A 165 -9.55 -12.66 -4.82
N HIS A 166 -8.28 -12.30 -5.04
CA HIS A 166 -7.12 -13.14 -4.70
C HIS A 166 -6.82 -13.19 -3.19
N ILE A 167 -7.48 -12.36 -2.36
CA ILE A 167 -7.26 -12.40 -0.91
C ILE A 167 -7.93 -13.66 -0.34
N GLN A 168 -7.10 -14.60 0.12
CA GLN A 168 -7.56 -15.85 0.71
C GLN A 168 -7.16 -15.97 2.18
N ALA A 169 -7.94 -16.76 2.91
CA ALA A 169 -7.64 -17.07 4.30
C ALA A 169 -6.35 -17.87 4.43
N GLY A 170 -5.54 -17.54 5.43
CA GLY A 170 -4.25 -18.20 5.64
C GLY A 170 -3.18 -17.89 4.58
N GLN A 171 -3.44 -16.98 3.65
CA GLN A 171 -2.43 -16.49 2.70
C GLN A 171 -2.04 -15.05 3.04
N PRO A 172 -0.76 -14.76 3.26
CA PRO A 172 -0.31 -13.38 3.44
C PRO A 172 -0.35 -12.62 2.12
N ILE A 173 -0.53 -11.31 2.19
CA ILE A 173 -0.25 -10.40 1.08
C ILE A 173 1.17 -9.86 1.28
N LYS A 174 2.00 -9.93 0.25
CA LYS A 174 3.39 -9.50 0.32
C LYS A 174 3.71 -8.46 -0.73
N LEU A 175 4.39 -7.39 -0.32
CA LEU A 175 4.92 -6.37 -1.20
C LEU A 175 6.42 -6.53 -1.31
N TRP A 176 6.93 -6.58 -2.53
CA TRP A 176 8.34 -6.74 -2.84
C TRP A 176 8.83 -5.53 -3.62
N ALA A 177 10.09 -5.19 -3.42
CA ALA A 177 10.80 -4.24 -4.25
C ALA A 177 12.03 -4.90 -4.86
N HIS A 178 12.41 -4.42 -6.03
CA HIS A 178 13.38 -5.04 -6.92
C HIS A 178 14.38 -4.01 -7.40
N ALA A 179 15.64 -4.44 -7.54
CA ALA A 179 16.70 -3.69 -8.21
C ALA A 179 17.54 -4.66 -9.06
N ARG A 180 18.06 -4.20 -10.19
CA ARG A 180 19.04 -4.92 -11.01
C ARG A 180 20.20 -4.02 -11.38
#